data_AF-A0A2P7TQC5-F1
#
_entry.id   AF-A0A2P7TQC5-F1
#
_cell.length_a   1.000
_cell.length_b   1.000
_cell.length_c   1.000
_cell.angle_alpha   90.00
_cell.angle_beta   90.00
_cell.angle_gamma   90.00
#
_symmetry.space_group_name_H-M   'P 1'
#
loop_
_entity.id
_entity.type
_entity.pdbx_description
1 polymer ?
#
loop_
_entity_poly.entity_id
_entity_poly.type
_entity_poly.pdbx_seq_one_letter_code
_entity_poly.pdbx_strand_id
1 'polypeptide(L)'
;MKDPTGSIIQLPSQWIAQTLFKNYFIPGIILFLVLGLGSFVSAVVAFRAKSAAAYLPAIAQGLAVLVWLAVQLLVIRQTFFLQGVYAVLGLLMLWLAWRLYTRAKHF
;
A
#
# COMPACT_ATOMS: atom_id res chain seq x y z
N MET A 1 -12.94 1.04 -19.59
CA MET A 1 -12.70 -0.12 -18.70
C MET A 1 -13.98 -0.93 -18.67
N LYS A 2 -14.00 -2.17 -19.18
CA LYS A 2 -15.26 -2.88 -19.53
C LYS A 2 -15.80 -3.84 -18.46
N ASP A 3 -15.07 -4.13 -17.37
CA ASP A 3 -15.60 -5.03 -16.34
C ASP A 3 -15.05 -4.74 -14.92
N PRO A 4 -15.83 -4.09 -14.04
CA PRO A 4 -15.45 -3.81 -12.64
C PRO A 4 -15.77 -4.98 -11.67
N THR A 5 -16.24 -6.13 -12.17
CA THR A 5 -16.64 -7.27 -11.33
C THR A 5 -15.47 -8.13 -10.87
N GLY A 6 -14.30 -7.99 -11.50
CA GLY A 6 -13.13 -8.84 -11.24
C GLY A 6 -13.15 -10.19 -11.96
N SER A 7 -14.15 -10.45 -12.81
CA SER A 7 -14.33 -11.75 -13.51
C SER A 7 -13.12 -12.13 -14.39
N ILE A 8 -12.50 -11.14 -15.03
CA ILE A 8 -11.34 -11.30 -15.93
C ILE A 8 -10.13 -11.90 -15.19
N ILE A 9 -10.00 -11.60 -13.90
CA ILE A 9 -8.92 -12.11 -13.04
C ILE A 9 -9.43 -13.13 -12.00
N GLN A 10 -10.61 -13.72 -12.27
CA GLN A 10 -11.24 -14.75 -11.44
C GLN A 10 -11.42 -14.35 -9.97
N LEU A 11 -11.57 -13.04 -9.69
CA LEU A 11 -11.89 -12.57 -8.35
C LEU A 11 -13.36 -12.88 -8.04
N PRO A 12 -13.66 -13.57 -6.92
CA PRO A 12 -15.03 -13.83 -6.53
C PRO A 12 -15.77 -12.52 -6.27
N SER A 13 -16.79 -12.21 -7.06
CA SER A 13 -17.61 -10.99 -6.86
C SER A 13 -18.27 -10.96 -5.47
N GLN A 14 -18.52 -12.13 -4.89
CA GLN A 14 -19.08 -12.32 -3.55
C GLN A 14 -18.23 -11.69 -2.43
N TRP A 15 -16.90 -11.60 -2.59
CA TRP A 15 -16.01 -11.01 -1.58
C TRP A 15 -16.24 -9.51 -1.40
N ILE A 16 -16.78 -8.84 -2.42
CA ILE A 16 -16.97 -7.39 -2.42
C ILE A 16 -18.45 -6.99 -2.48
N ALA A 17 -19.33 -7.88 -2.92
CA ALA A 17 -20.77 -7.63 -3.02
C ALA A 17 -21.42 -7.26 -1.67
N GLN A 18 -20.90 -7.80 -0.56
CA GLN A 18 -21.39 -7.51 0.80
C GLN A 18 -20.63 -6.36 1.49
N THR A 19 -19.73 -5.70 0.76
CA THR A 19 -18.87 -4.63 1.29
C THR A 19 -19.39 -3.25 0.88
N LEU A 20 -18.90 -2.21 1.54
CA LEU A 20 -19.23 -0.81 1.22
C LEU A 20 -18.90 -0.43 -0.24
N PHE A 21 -17.97 -1.14 -0.89
CA PHE A 21 -17.46 -0.77 -2.21
C PHE A 21 -18.27 -1.34 -3.39
N LYS A 22 -19.17 -2.32 -3.17
CA LYS A 22 -20.07 -2.97 -4.16
C LYS A 22 -19.42 -3.59 -5.42
N ASN A 23 -18.22 -3.16 -5.81
CA ASN A 23 -17.40 -3.65 -6.92
C ASN A 23 -15.90 -3.35 -6.65
N TYR A 24 -15.01 -3.85 -7.52
CA TYR A 24 -13.55 -3.71 -7.36
C TYR A 24 -12.98 -2.40 -7.91
N PHE A 25 -13.80 -1.50 -8.47
CA PHE A 25 -13.31 -0.33 -9.19
C PHE A 25 -12.65 0.70 -8.25
N ILE A 26 -13.36 1.11 -7.20
CA ILE A 26 -12.85 2.11 -6.24
C ILE A 26 -11.63 1.57 -5.48
N PRO A 27 -11.66 0.35 -4.91
CA PRO A 27 -10.47 -0.24 -4.29
C PRO A 27 -9.29 -0.34 -5.26
N GLY A 28 -9.53 -0.71 -6.51
CA GLY A 28 -8.49 -0.79 -7.55
C GLY A 28 -7.82 0.56 -7.84
N ILE A 29 -8.59 1.65 -7.89
CA ILE A 29 -8.03 3.00 -8.08
C ILE A 29 -7.17 3.40 -6.88
N ILE A 30 -7.62 3.14 -5.65
CA ILE A 30 -6.86 3.45 -4.44
C ILE A 30 -5.54 2.66 -4.43
N LEU A 31 -5.60 1.36 -4.73
CA LEU A 31 -4.43 0.51 -4.86
C LEU A 31 -3.45 1.05 -5.90
N PHE A 32 -3.93 1.44 -7.09
CA PHE A 32 -3.08 1.94 -8.15
C PHE A 32 -2.45 3.29 -7.82
N LEU A 33 -3.24 4.27 -7.39
CA LEU A 33 -2.77 5.63 -7.15
C LEU A 33 -1.99 5.75 -5.83
N VAL A 34 -2.56 5.28 -4.72
CA VAL A 34 -1.96 5.47 -3.40
C VAL A 34 -0.83 4.47 -3.20
N LEU A 35 -1.09 3.17 -3.38
CA LEU A 35 -0.07 2.15 -3.09
C LEU A 35 0.90 1.95 -4.25
N GLY A 36 0.44 1.99 -5.51
CA GLY A 36 1.29 1.85 -6.69
C GLY A 36 2.13 3.10 -6.94
N LEU A 37 1.50 4.17 -7.40
CA LEU A 37 2.20 5.41 -7.76
C LEU A 37 2.84 6.08 -6.54
N GLY A 38 2.20 6.07 -5.37
CA GLY A 38 2.81 6.58 -4.13
C GLY A 38 4.11 5.86 -3.76
N SER A 39 4.19 4.54 -3.98
CA SER A 39 5.43 3.78 -3.72
C SER A 39 6.52 4.14 -4.71
N PHE A 40 6.16 4.31 -5.98
CA PHE A 40 7.11 4.74 -7.00
C PHE A 40 7.67 6.14 -6.71
N VAL A 41 6.80 7.10 -6.40
CA VAL A 41 7.21 8.48 -6.09
C VAL A 41 8.07 8.52 -4.83
N SER A 42 7.66 7.84 -3.75
CA SER A 42 8.45 7.79 -2.50
C SER A 42 9.83 7.16 -2.70
N ALA A 43 9.95 6.11 -3.51
CA ALA A 43 11.24 5.54 -3.87
C ALA A 43 12.11 6.55 -4.63
N VAL A 44 11.57 7.21 -5.66
CA VAL A 44 12.30 8.22 -6.44
C VAL A 44 12.80 9.36 -5.56
N VAL A 45 11.96 9.87 -4.64
CA VAL A 45 12.33 10.94 -3.71
C VAL A 45 13.44 10.47 -2.76
N ALA A 46 13.30 9.28 -2.18
CA ALA A 46 14.29 8.72 -1.26
C ALA A 46 15.67 8.49 -1.92
N PHE A 47 15.71 8.19 -3.23
CA PHE A 47 16.97 8.00 -3.97
C PHE A 47 17.61 9.31 -4.46
N ARG A 48 16.81 10.34 -4.78
CA ARG A 48 17.31 11.57 -5.41
C ARG A 48 17.58 12.71 -4.43
N ALA A 49 16.84 12.80 -3.34
CA ALA A 49 16.98 13.92 -2.41
C ALA A 49 18.04 13.64 -1.34
N LYS A 50 18.85 14.65 -1.04
CA LYS A 50 19.98 14.57 -0.09
C LYS A 50 19.62 14.95 1.35
N SER A 51 18.37 15.29 1.62
CA SER A 51 17.91 15.74 2.94
C SER A 51 17.23 14.61 3.71
N ALA A 52 17.29 14.65 5.04
CA ALA A 52 16.58 13.68 5.87
C ALA A 52 15.07 13.60 5.56
N ALA A 53 14.47 14.74 5.19
CA ALA A 53 13.06 14.82 4.80
C ALA A 53 12.69 13.93 3.59
N ALA A 54 13.66 13.52 2.77
CA ALA A 54 13.46 12.62 1.64
C ALA A 54 12.87 11.25 2.02
N TYR A 55 13.05 10.84 3.28
CA TYR A 55 12.58 9.56 3.78
C TYR A 55 11.15 9.62 4.36
N LEU A 56 10.59 10.82 4.61
CA LEU A 56 9.23 10.98 5.14
C LEU A 56 8.15 10.37 4.23
N PRO A 57 8.19 10.53 2.89
CA PRO A 57 7.24 9.88 2.00
C PRO A 57 7.30 8.35 2.07
N ALA A 58 8.50 7.77 2.26
CA ALA A 58 8.66 6.32 2.39
C ALA A 58 8.09 5.80 3.72
N ILE A 59 8.20 6.58 4.81
CA ILE A 59 7.53 6.28 6.09
C ILE A 59 6.01 6.32 5.90
N ALA A 60 5.48 7.41 5.31
CA ALA A 60 4.05 7.53 5.05
C ALA A 60 3.52 6.38 4.19
N GLN A 61 4.31 5.94 3.21
CA GLN A 61 3.93 4.83 2.34
C GLN A 61 3.91 3.47 3.06
N GLY A 62 4.90 3.22 3.93
CA GLY A 62 4.89 2.03 4.78
C GLY A 62 3.64 1.98 5.67
N LEU A 63 3.24 3.12 6.25
CA LEU A 63 1.98 3.22 7.00
C LEU A 63 0.76 2.97 6.10
N ALA A 64 0.73 3.57 4.91
CA ALA A 64 -0.38 3.42 3.97
C ALA A 64 -0.61 1.96 3.56
N VAL A 65 0.47 1.20 3.31
CA VAL A 65 0.39 -0.25 3.02
C VAL A 65 -0.22 -1.01 4.19
N LEU A 66 0.23 -0.75 5.43
CA LEU A 66 -0.30 -1.44 6.61
C LEU A 66 -1.75 -1.08 6.90
N VAL A 67 -2.12 0.20 6.79
CA VAL A 67 -3.50 0.67 6.96
C VAL A 67 -4.40 0.05 5.91
N TRP A 68 -3.98 0.01 4.65
CA TRP A 68 -4.77 -0.62 3.59
C TRP A 68 -4.97 -2.11 3.83
N LEU A 69 -3.92 -2.85 4.24
CA LEU A 69 -4.03 -4.25 4.60
C LEU A 69 -5.03 -4.47 5.74
N ALA A 70 -5.00 -3.62 6.77
CA ALA A 70 -5.96 -3.69 7.87
C ALA A 70 -7.40 -3.47 7.38
N VAL A 71 -7.63 -2.44 6.55
CA VAL A 71 -8.94 -2.19 5.94
C VAL A 71 -9.39 -3.37 5.09
N GLN A 72 -8.51 -3.92 4.25
CA GLN A 72 -8.81 -5.06 3.40
C GLN A 72 -9.19 -6.31 4.23
N LEU A 73 -8.47 -6.58 5.31
CA LEU A 73 -8.77 -7.69 6.24
C LEU A 73 -10.12 -7.50 6.94
N LEU A 74 -10.44 -6.29 7.38
CA LEU A 74 -11.72 -5.98 8.05
C LEU A 74 -12.91 -6.12 7.09
N VAL A 75 -12.72 -5.72 5.83
CA VAL A 75 -13.76 -5.69 4.81
C VAL A 75 -13.99 -7.08 4.18
N ILE A 76 -12.94 -7.75 3.73
CA ILE A 76 -13.04 -9.03 3.00
C ILE A 76 -13.06 -10.23 3.96
N ARG A 77 -12.47 -10.08 5.15
CA ARG A 77 -12.38 -11.14 6.19
C ARG A 77 -11.77 -12.46 5.69
N GLN A 78 -10.94 -12.39 4.65
CA GLN A 78 -10.14 -13.52 4.17
C GLN A 78 -8.66 -13.22 4.29
N THR A 79 -7.92 -14.26 4.67
CA THR A 79 -6.46 -14.20 4.80
C THR A 79 -5.78 -14.93 3.66
N PHE A 80 -4.70 -14.32 3.15
CA PHE A 80 -3.88 -14.90 2.09
C PHE A 80 -2.40 -14.71 2.41
N PHE A 81 -1.56 -15.64 1.97
CA PHE A 81 -0.11 -15.57 2.16
C PHE A 81 0.49 -14.23 1.69
N LEU A 82 0.01 -13.70 0.56
CA LEU A 82 0.43 -12.40 0.02
C LEU A 82 0.22 -11.24 1.02
N GLN A 83 -0.84 -11.27 1.82
CA GLN A 83 -1.07 -10.21 2.82
C GLN A 83 0.04 -10.21 3.88
N GLY A 84 0.52 -11.40 4.29
CA GLY A 84 1.67 -11.53 5.18
C GLY A 84 2.94 -10.97 4.57
N VAL A 85 3.20 -11.26 3.29
CA VAL A 85 4.33 -10.70 2.54
C VAL A 85 4.25 -9.17 2.50
N TYR A 86 3.10 -8.59 2.14
CA TYR A 86 2.93 -7.14 2.09
C TYR A 86 3.00 -6.48 3.47
N ALA A 87 2.56 -7.16 4.54
CA ALA A 87 2.71 -6.67 5.90
C ALA A 87 4.20 -6.57 6.30
N VAL A 88 4.99 -7.60 6.01
CA VAL A 88 6.44 -7.59 6.23
C VAL A 88 7.10 -6.49 5.41
N LEU A 89 6.74 -6.34 4.13
CA LEU A 89 7.26 -5.25 3.29
C LEU A 89 6.92 -3.86 3.84
N GLY A 90 5.68 -3.64 4.28
CA GLY A 90 5.28 -2.37 4.90
C GLY A 90 6.07 -2.07 6.18
N LEU A 91 6.28 -3.06 7.04
CA LEU A 91 7.11 -2.92 8.25
C LEU A 91 8.58 -2.67 7.92
N LEU A 92 9.14 -3.35 6.92
CA LEU A 92 10.52 -3.13 6.47
C LEU A 92 10.69 -1.73 5.88
N MET A 93 9.75 -1.25 5.08
CA MET A 93 9.76 0.12 4.55
C MET A 93 9.77 1.14 5.69
N LEU A 94 8.90 0.98 6.70
CA LEU A 94 8.87 1.85 7.87
C LEU A 94 10.19 1.84 8.63
N TRP A 95 10.70 0.64 8.92
CA TRP A 95 11.92 0.48 9.69
C TRP A 95 13.14 1.09 8.98
N LEU A 96 13.31 0.79 7.69
CA LEU A 96 14.41 1.33 6.89
C LEU A 96 14.30 2.84 6.73
N ALA A 97 13.13 3.36 6.35
CA ALA A 97 12.95 4.79 6.15
C ALA A 97 13.11 5.58 7.46
N TRP A 98 12.62 5.05 8.59
CA TRP A 98 12.84 5.64 9.91
C TRP A 98 14.31 5.65 10.32
N ARG A 99 15.03 4.55 10.08
CA ARG A 99 16.47 4.45 10.37
C ARG A 99 17.29 5.42 9.52
N LEU A 100 16.94 5.60 8.26
CA LEU A 100 17.62 6.55 7.37
C LEU A 100 17.27 8.00 7.71
N TYR A 101 16.00 8.29 8.03
CA TYR A 101 15.55 9.60 8.50
C TYR A 101 16.31 10.05 9.75
N THR A 102 16.38 9.20 10.77
CA THR A 102 17.08 9.52 12.03
C THR A 102 18.57 9.72 11.78
N ARG A 103 19.23 8.85 11.01
CA ARG A 103 20.65 9.03 10.67
C ARG A 103 20.92 10.35 9.94
N ALA A 104 20.18 10.64 8.89
CA ALA A 104 20.38 11.84 8.08
C ALA A 104 20.06 13.15 8.81
N LYS A 105 19.30 13.10 9.91
CA LYS A 105 19.01 14.27 10.76
C LYS A 105 20.15 14.61 11.73
N HIS A 106 21.04 13.65 12.00
CA HIS A 106 22.17 13.82 12.92
C HIS A 106 23.49 14.21 12.23
N PHE A 107 23.49 14.37 10.91
CA PHE A 107 24.58 14.94 10.11
C PHE A 107 24.22 16.37 9.68
#